data_AF-A0A2M7PSN0-F1
#
_entry.id   AF-A0A2M7PSN0-F1
#
_cell.length_a   1.000
_cell.length_b   1.000
_cell.length_c   1.000
_cell.angle_alpha   90.00
_cell.angle_beta   90.00
_cell.angle_gamma   90.00
#
_symmetry.space_group_name_H-M   'P 1'
#
loop_
_entity.id
_entity.type
_entity.pdbx_description
1 polymer ?
#
loop_
_entity_poly.entity_id
_entity_poly.type
_entity_poly.pdbx_seq_one_letter_code
_entity_poly.pdbx_strand_id
1 'polypeptide(L)'
;MTLVSCENIIEPRQADHALKKENRQAHKVLNTILEKKKLRAVTNYGSVSYFIYRGEPMGYQYELLKNLCDYLDVELELIIESDLNKSIGMLNDREVDLIAMGLTINNKRKELVLFTDPIMITRQVLVQRKPEGWQHMATAEEIESRLLRSTFDLSEKKIYVQEGTVFKDQLEKLADDMAGYIQVVTDPREVEELIAAVASGEIEYTIADEHVAIVNARYYPNLDVGTQVSFQQKIGWAVKKNQTVLADTINAWLHSFNSGLMSRLLINKYFKNSRSWRISRSHYNSYSGKQLSPYDSLIKQGAARLGWDWRLLASLIYQESEFKPEVKSWAGAFGLMQLMPAVLEAYGLDSTATPAMQIDAGVRYLSSMEKQLPPEITD
;
A
#
# COMPACT_ATOMS: atom_id res chain seq x y z
N MET A 1 9.57 28.80 56.06
CA MET A 1 9.02 27.60 55.39
C MET A 1 7.96 28.15 54.44
N THR A 2 8.16 28.24 53.13
CA THR A 2 8.76 27.26 52.21
C THR A 2 9.43 28.01 51.05
N LEU A 3 10.65 27.58 50.69
CA LEU A 3 11.45 28.09 49.58
C LEU A 3 10.87 27.63 48.24
N VAL A 4 10.74 28.56 47.29
CA VAL A 4 10.45 28.27 45.88
C VAL A 4 11.76 27.85 45.21
N SER A 5 11.81 26.61 44.73
CA SER A 5 12.95 26.05 43.99
C SER A 5 12.75 26.24 42.49
N CYS A 6 13.54 27.13 41.90
CA CYS A 6 13.72 27.24 40.46
C CYS A 6 14.73 26.17 40.00
N GLU A 7 14.27 25.05 39.41
CA GLU A 7 15.17 24.15 38.68
C GLU A 7 14.52 23.67 37.38
N ASN A 8 14.96 24.32 36.29
CA ASN A 8 15.29 23.77 34.97
C ASN A 8 15.12 24.84 33.89
N ILE A 9 15.88 25.93 34.03
CA ILE A 9 16.14 26.85 32.91
C ILE A 9 17.35 26.26 32.18
N ILE A 10 17.10 25.61 31.04
CA ILE A 10 18.17 25.17 30.14
C ILE A 10 18.96 26.41 29.73
N GLU A 11 20.26 26.46 30.03
CA GLU A 11 21.09 27.62 29.71
C GLU A 11 21.06 27.91 28.19
N PRO A 12 20.96 29.19 27.76
CA PRO A 12 20.87 29.57 26.34
C PRO A 12 21.98 28.96 25.47
N ARG A 13 23.18 28.80 26.03
CA ARG A 13 24.34 28.18 25.36
C ARG A 13 24.18 26.69 25.11
N GLN A 14 23.53 25.95 26.02
CA GLN A 14 23.28 24.51 25.86
C GLN A 14 22.16 24.27 24.85
N ALA A 15 21.12 25.12 24.84
CA ALA A 15 20.09 25.13 23.81
C ALA A 15 20.67 25.43 22.42
N ASP A 16 21.55 26.45 22.30
CA ASP A 16 22.24 26.79 21.04
C ASP A 16 23.14 25.67 20.52
N HIS A 17 23.82 24.96 21.41
CA HIS A 17 24.72 23.87 21.03
C HIS A 17 23.94 22.60 20.64
N ALA A 18 22.81 22.34 21.29
CA ALA A 18 21.87 21.28 20.92
C ALA A 18 21.24 21.57 19.55
N LEU A 19 20.74 22.79 19.32
CA LEU A 19 20.19 23.26 18.04
C LEU A 19 21.23 23.14 16.91
N LYS A 20 22.48 23.56 17.14
CA LYS A 20 23.55 23.41 16.13
C LYS A 20 23.90 21.95 15.82
N LYS A 21 23.88 21.07 16.83
CA LYS A 21 24.14 19.63 16.65
C LYS A 21 22.99 18.94 15.92
N GLU A 22 21.75 19.29 16.26
CA GLU A 22 20.54 18.79 15.60
C GLU A 22 20.48 19.26 14.15
N ASN A 23 20.80 20.53 13.88
CA ASN A 23 20.84 21.07 12.52
C ASN A 23 21.93 20.43 11.65
N ARG A 24 23.13 20.14 12.20
CA ARG A 24 24.16 19.36 11.50
C ARG A 24 23.70 17.92 11.19
N GLN A 25 22.98 17.31 12.12
CA GLN A 25 22.48 15.94 11.95
C GLN A 25 21.34 15.87 10.93
N ALA A 26 20.50 16.90 10.84
CA ALA A 26 19.42 17.03 9.85
C ALA A 26 19.98 17.13 8.42
N HIS A 27 20.99 17.98 8.21
CA HIS A 27 21.67 18.09 6.91
C HIS A 27 22.38 16.79 6.49
N LYS A 28 22.90 16.02 7.46
CA LYS A 28 23.60 14.76 7.17
C LYS A 28 22.73 13.73 6.47
N VAL A 29 21.43 13.66 6.78
CA VAL A 29 20.53 12.65 6.20
C VAL A 29 20.27 12.94 4.73
N LEU A 30 19.85 14.16 4.41
CA LEU A 30 19.61 14.57 3.02
C LEU A 30 20.89 14.42 2.19
N ASN A 31 22.04 14.87 2.70
CA ASN A 31 23.31 14.69 2.02
C ASN A 31 23.64 13.21 1.78
N THR A 32 23.37 12.33 2.75
CA THR A 32 23.58 10.88 2.58
C THR A 32 22.70 10.32 1.47
N ILE A 33 21.43 10.72 1.39
CA ILE A 33 20.48 10.30 0.33
C ILE A 33 21.00 10.72 -1.05
N LEU A 34 21.44 11.98 -1.17
CA LEU A 34 21.95 12.54 -2.43
C LEU A 34 23.31 11.94 -2.83
N GLU A 35 24.23 11.77 -1.88
CA GLU A 35 25.56 11.17 -2.11
C GLU A 35 25.45 9.69 -2.50
N LYS A 36 24.56 8.93 -1.84
CA LYS A 36 24.31 7.53 -2.17
C LYS A 36 23.39 7.33 -3.36
N LYS A 37 22.82 8.41 -3.92
CA LYS A 37 21.82 8.37 -5.00
C LYS A 37 20.65 7.44 -4.70
N LYS A 38 20.19 7.39 -3.45
CA LYS A 38 19.18 6.42 -3.01
C LYS A 38 18.30 6.96 -1.88
N LEU A 39 16.99 6.92 -2.07
CA LEU A 39 15.97 7.20 -1.05
C LEU A 39 15.28 5.89 -0.64
N ARG A 40 15.29 5.58 0.66
CA ARG A 40 14.59 4.40 1.20
C ARG A 40 13.24 4.79 1.76
N ALA A 41 12.18 4.30 1.16
CA ALA A 41 10.82 4.58 1.61
C ALA A 41 10.09 3.30 1.99
N VAL A 42 9.33 3.34 3.09
CA VAL A 42 8.40 2.27 3.45
C VAL A 42 6.97 2.64 3.06
N THR A 43 6.26 1.69 2.46
CA THR A 43 4.82 1.78 2.15
C THR A 43 4.15 0.43 2.39
N ASN A 44 2.84 0.35 2.22
CA ASN A 44 2.07 -0.88 2.37
C ASN A 44 1.41 -1.30 1.04
N TYR A 45 1.06 -2.58 0.91
CA TYR A 45 0.16 -3.00 -0.17
C TYR A 45 -1.20 -2.34 -0.01
N GLY A 46 -1.79 -1.93 -1.13
CA GLY A 46 -3.12 -1.35 -1.14
C GLY A 46 -3.53 -0.83 -2.50
N SER A 47 -4.82 -0.56 -2.63
CA SER A 47 -5.45 -0.13 -3.88
C SER A 47 -4.99 1.27 -4.34
N VAL A 48 -4.47 2.06 -3.39
CA VAL A 48 -4.00 3.43 -3.60
C VAL A 48 -2.55 3.63 -3.16
N SER A 49 -1.98 2.76 -2.34
CA SER A 49 -0.60 2.86 -1.86
C SER A 49 0.40 2.27 -2.87
N TYR A 50 0.60 0.96 -2.83
CA TYR A 50 1.43 0.19 -3.74
C TYR A 50 0.75 -1.14 -4.09
N PHE A 51 0.77 -1.51 -5.36
CA PHE A 51 0.33 -2.82 -5.84
C PHE A 51 1.02 -3.17 -7.14
N ILE A 52 1.05 -4.45 -7.45
CA ILE A 52 1.55 -4.97 -8.72
C ILE A 52 0.34 -5.29 -9.59
N TYR A 53 0.32 -4.77 -10.81
CA TYR A 53 -0.71 -5.08 -11.80
C TYR A 53 -0.08 -5.53 -13.09
N ARG A 54 -0.31 -6.80 -13.46
CA ARG A 54 0.37 -7.45 -14.59
C ARG A 54 1.87 -7.19 -14.48
N GLY A 55 2.43 -7.54 -13.32
CA GLY A 55 3.83 -7.36 -12.89
C GLY A 55 4.42 -5.95 -12.91
N GLU A 56 3.67 -4.94 -13.35
CA GLU A 56 4.10 -3.55 -13.22
C GLU A 56 3.77 -3.01 -11.81
N PRO A 57 4.74 -2.40 -11.11
CA PRO A 57 4.47 -1.70 -9.87
C PRO A 57 3.65 -0.43 -10.13
N MET A 58 2.58 -0.27 -9.38
CA MET A 58 1.61 0.80 -9.49
C MET A 58 1.19 1.26 -8.09
N GLY A 59 0.50 2.38 -8.01
CA GLY A 59 -0.02 2.97 -6.78
C GLY A 59 0.21 4.47 -6.73
N TYR A 60 -0.71 5.20 -6.10
CA TYR A 60 -0.58 6.65 -5.96
C TYR A 60 0.63 7.01 -5.10
N GLN A 61 0.82 6.33 -3.96
CA GLN A 61 1.98 6.58 -3.08
C GLN A 61 3.29 6.21 -3.79
N TYR A 62 3.33 5.06 -4.47
CA TYR A 62 4.50 4.61 -5.23
C TYR A 62 4.91 5.61 -6.34
N GLU A 63 3.97 6.01 -7.18
CA GLU A 63 4.28 6.95 -8.27
C GLU A 63 4.59 8.36 -7.73
N LEU A 64 3.97 8.78 -6.64
CA LEU A 64 4.31 10.04 -5.98
C LEU A 64 5.74 10.01 -5.44
N LEU A 65 6.17 8.89 -4.82
CA LEU A 65 7.57 8.68 -4.40
C LEU A 65 8.53 8.67 -5.58
N LYS A 66 8.18 8.05 -6.70
CA LYS A 66 8.99 8.08 -7.92
C LYS A 66 9.21 9.52 -8.41
N ASN A 67 8.16 10.33 -8.46
CA ASN A 67 8.29 11.74 -8.86
C ASN A 67 9.14 12.56 -7.88
N LEU A 68 9.13 12.24 -6.58
CA LEU A 68 10.06 12.84 -5.62
C LEU A 68 11.50 12.41 -5.90
N CYS A 69 11.73 11.12 -6.14
CA CYS A 69 13.06 10.58 -6.42
C CYS A 69 13.65 11.17 -7.72
N ASP A 70 12.83 11.32 -8.76
CA ASP A 70 13.22 11.98 -10.02
C ASP A 70 13.61 13.45 -9.78
N TYR A 71 12.87 14.16 -8.91
CA TYR A 71 13.22 15.54 -8.54
C TYR A 71 14.54 15.63 -7.77
N LEU A 72 14.82 14.66 -6.89
CA LEU A 72 16.05 14.60 -6.11
C LEU A 72 17.23 13.99 -6.89
N ASP A 73 16.99 13.46 -8.09
CA ASP A 73 17.95 12.68 -8.89
C ASP A 73 18.56 11.52 -8.08
N VAL A 74 17.70 10.68 -7.52
CA VAL A 74 18.04 9.48 -6.72
C VAL A 74 17.18 8.28 -7.11
N GLU A 75 17.64 7.07 -6.81
CA GLU A 75 16.84 5.85 -6.97
C GLU A 75 15.89 5.62 -5.78
N LEU A 76 14.72 5.06 -6.05
CA LEU A 76 13.77 4.64 -5.03
C LEU A 76 14.04 3.19 -4.62
N GLU A 77 14.39 2.98 -3.35
CA GLU A 77 14.32 1.67 -2.70
C GLU A 77 13.06 1.60 -1.84
N LEU A 78 12.12 0.77 -2.28
CA LEU A 78 10.82 0.63 -1.66
C LEU A 78 10.79 -0.60 -0.76
N ILE A 79 10.46 -0.42 0.51
CA ILE A 79 10.21 -1.48 1.48
C ILE A 79 8.70 -1.61 1.69
N ILE A 80 8.18 -2.84 1.68
CA ILE A 80 6.77 -3.10 1.93
C ILE A 80 6.58 -3.60 3.36
N GLU A 81 5.87 -2.82 4.16
CA GLU A 81 5.53 -3.11 5.56
C GLU A 81 4.21 -2.41 5.90
N SER A 82 3.26 -3.14 6.48
CA SER A 82 1.94 -2.60 6.82
C SER A 82 1.76 -2.26 8.29
N ASP A 83 2.60 -2.81 9.18
CA ASP A 83 2.59 -2.42 10.58
C ASP A 83 3.24 -1.03 10.76
N LEU A 84 2.44 -0.06 11.19
CA LEU A 84 2.90 1.30 11.44
C LEU A 84 3.94 1.38 12.57
N ASN A 85 3.79 0.62 13.64
CA ASN A 85 4.74 0.63 14.75
C ASN A 85 6.09 0.09 14.28
N LYS A 86 6.08 -0.99 13.50
CA LYS A 86 7.29 -1.53 12.87
C LYS A 86 7.93 -0.53 11.92
N SER A 87 7.13 0.15 11.10
CA SER A 87 7.61 1.18 10.17
C SER A 87 8.23 2.38 10.90
N ILE A 88 7.66 2.81 12.04
CA ILE A 88 8.25 3.83 12.91
C ILE A 88 9.57 3.32 13.53
N GLY A 89 9.64 2.05 13.90
CA GLY A 89 10.88 1.38 14.32
C GLY A 89 11.98 1.49 13.25
N MET A 90 11.68 1.05 12.02
CA MET A 90 12.59 1.13 10.88
C MET A 90 13.09 2.56 10.62
N LEU A 91 12.21 3.55 10.75
CA LEU A 91 12.56 4.97 10.60
C LEU A 91 13.50 5.44 11.74
N ASN A 92 13.26 4.98 12.97
CA ASN A 92 14.12 5.29 14.11
C ASN A 92 15.50 4.65 14.00
N ASP A 93 15.56 3.42 13.51
CA ASP A 93 16.77 2.63 13.30
C ASP A 93 17.52 3.01 12.01
N ARG A 94 16.94 3.92 11.21
CA ARG A 94 17.47 4.41 9.92
C ARG A 94 17.60 3.32 8.86
N GLU A 95 16.75 2.31 8.94
CA GLU A 95 16.54 1.34 7.86
C GLU A 95 15.81 1.99 6.69
N VAL A 96 14.92 2.93 6.99
CA VAL A 96 14.23 3.78 6.01
C VAL A 96 14.41 5.26 6.32
N ASP A 97 14.22 6.09 5.31
CA ASP A 97 14.32 7.54 5.39
C ASP A 97 12.94 8.21 5.42
N LEU A 98 11.90 7.55 4.88
CA LEU A 98 10.55 8.09 4.69
C LEU A 98 9.47 7.01 4.87
N ILE A 99 8.38 7.34 5.57
CA ILE A 99 7.16 6.53 5.66
C ILE A 99 6.08 7.13 4.76
N ALA A 100 5.57 6.34 3.82
CA ALA A 100 4.66 6.74 2.75
C ALA A 100 3.44 5.80 2.60
N MET A 101 2.67 5.61 3.69
CA MET A 101 1.56 4.65 3.78
C MET A 101 0.19 5.31 4.06
N GLY A 102 -0.05 6.51 3.53
CA GLY A 102 -1.36 7.18 3.68
C GLY A 102 -1.69 7.59 5.13
N LEU A 103 -0.71 8.07 5.89
CA LEU A 103 -0.88 8.34 7.32
C LEU A 103 -1.71 9.60 7.61
N THR A 104 -2.78 9.42 8.39
CA THR A 104 -3.52 10.52 9.02
C THR A 104 -2.61 11.31 9.97
N ILE A 105 -2.51 12.62 9.72
CA ILE A 105 -1.79 13.56 10.58
C ILE A 105 -2.66 13.86 11.81
N ASN A 106 -2.17 13.49 12.99
CA ASN A 106 -2.79 13.83 14.27
C ASN A 106 -1.74 14.16 15.35
N ASN A 107 -2.19 14.69 16.48
CA ASN A 107 -1.28 15.13 17.55
C ASN A 107 -0.48 13.97 18.16
N LYS A 108 -1.12 12.82 18.42
CA LYS A 108 -0.45 11.61 18.94
C LYS A 108 0.72 11.17 18.03
N ARG A 109 0.51 11.10 16.72
CA ARG A 109 1.55 10.70 15.75
C ARG A 109 2.63 11.76 15.59
N LYS A 110 2.29 13.05 15.68
CA LYS A 110 3.28 14.15 15.70
C LYS A 110 4.24 14.07 16.90
N GLU A 111 3.89 13.34 17.95
CA GLU A 111 4.82 13.08 19.05
C GLU A 111 5.90 12.06 18.66
N LEU A 112 5.61 11.18 17.70
CA LEU A 112 6.48 10.08 17.27
C LEU A 112 7.31 10.43 16.02
N VAL A 113 6.73 11.16 15.07
CA VAL A 113 7.34 11.44 13.76
C VAL A 113 7.16 12.91 13.36
N LEU A 114 7.96 13.37 12.40
CA LEU A 114 7.77 14.66 11.74
C LEU A 114 7.03 14.43 10.43
N PHE A 115 5.87 15.05 10.27
CA PHE A 115 5.10 14.97 9.04
C PHE A 115 5.55 16.00 7.99
N THR A 116 5.45 15.62 6.72
CA THR A 116 5.45 16.56 5.61
C THR A 116 4.17 17.40 5.61
N ASP A 117 4.11 18.38 4.72
CA ASP A 117 2.86 18.98 4.32
C ASP A 117 1.89 17.93 3.79
N PRO A 118 0.56 18.16 3.92
CA PRO A 118 -0.43 17.19 3.49
C PRO A 118 -0.33 16.91 1.98
N ILE A 119 -0.26 15.63 1.63
CA ILE A 119 -0.30 15.17 0.24
C ILE A 119 -1.75 15.02 -0.26
N MET A 120 -2.71 14.90 0.65
CA MET A 120 -4.15 14.93 0.38
C MET A 120 -4.96 15.23 1.63
N ILE A 121 -6.24 15.53 1.41
CA ILE A 121 -7.26 15.65 2.45
C ILE A 121 -8.29 14.56 2.18
N THR A 122 -8.67 13.83 3.22
CA THR A 122 -9.69 12.78 3.16
C THR A 122 -10.58 12.86 4.40
N ARG A 123 -11.55 11.97 4.53
CA ARG A 123 -12.33 11.75 5.75
C ARG A 123 -12.51 10.25 5.92
N GLN A 124 -12.87 9.81 7.11
CA GLN A 124 -13.20 8.42 7.36
C GLN A 124 -14.68 8.18 7.05
N VAL A 125 -14.98 7.04 6.45
CA VAL A 125 -16.34 6.62 6.11
C VAL A 125 -16.60 5.21 6.62
N LEU A 126 -17.86 4.96 6.97
CA LEU A 126 -18.38 3.62 7.17
C LEU A 126 -18.47 2.92 5.81
N VAL A 127 -17.93 1.71 5.75
CA VAL A 127 -18.12 0.79 4.64
C VAL A 127 -19.17 -0.23 5.10
N GLN A 128 -20.28 -0.27 4.37
CA GLN A 128 -21.42 -1.16 4.67
C GLN A 128 -21.94 -1.81 3.38
N ARG A 129 -22.69 -2.89 3.50
CA ARG A 129 -23.40 -3.46 2.35
C ARG A 129 -24.67 -2.67 2.06
N LYS A 130 -24.97 -2.52 0.76
CA LYS A 130 -26.32 -2.22 0.30
C LYS A 130 -27.27 -3.35 0.71
N PRO A 131 -28.56 -3.04 0.92
CA PRO A 131 -29.57 -4.03 1.26
C PRO A 131 -29.59 -5.21 0.29
N GLU A 132 -29.98 -6.38 0.78
CA GLU A 132 -30.19 -7.53 -0.08
C GLU A 132 -31.26 -7.21 -1.15
N GLY A 133 -31.00 -7.60 -2.40
CA GLY A 133 -31.87 -7.30 -3.53
C GLY A 133 -31.87 -5.83 -3.96
N TRP A 134 -30.91 -5.00 -3.55
CA TRP A 134 -30.84 -3.58 -3.93
C TRP A 134 -30.93 -3.32 -5.44
N GLN A 135 -30.50 -4.27 -6.29
CA GLN A 135 -30.61 -4.18 -7.75
C GLN A 135 -32.06 -4.20 -8.26
N HIS A 136 -32.99 -4.69 -7.44
CA HIS A 136 -34.42 -4.83 -7.76
C HIS A 136 -35.30 -3.80 -7.04
N MET A 137 -34.70 -2.95 -6.19
CA MET A 137 -35.41 -1.88 -5.49
C MET A 137 -35.84 -0.79 -6.49
N ALA A 138 -37.05 -0.28 -6.31
CA ALA A 138 -37.68 0.60 -7.30
C ALA A 138 -37.09 2.01 -7.30
N THR A 139 -36.52 2.46 -6.17
CA THR A 139 -36.01 3.82 -6.00
C THR A 139 -34.70 3.83 -5.23
N ALA A 140 -33.90 4.89 -5.44
CA ALA A 140 -32.72 5.13 -4.62
C ALA A 140 -33.09 5.36 -3.14
N GLU A 141 -34.22 6.00 -2.87
CA GLU A 141 -34.71 6.26 -1.51
C GLU A 141 -34.97 4.96 -0.72
N GLU A 142 -35.45 3.92 -1.39
CA GLU A 142 -35.65 2.61 -0.76
C GLU A 142 -34.32 2.01 -0.26
N ILE A 143 -33.24 2.18 -1.04
CA ILE A 143 -31.90 1.77 -0.66
C ILE A 143 -31.40 2.64 0.50
N GLU A 144 -31.51 3.97 0.37
CA GLU A 144 -31.02 4.95 1.34
C GLU A 144 -31.65 4.76 2.73
N SER A 145 -32.96 4.51 2.80
CA SER A 145 -33.70 4.31 4.06
C SER A 145 -33.22 3.10 4.90
N ARG A 146 -32.45 2.19 4.31
CA ARG A 146 -31.94 0.98 4.96
C ARG A 146 -30.44 1.04 5.26
N LEU A 147 -29.79 2.16 4.96
CA LEU A 147 -28.38 2.39 5.21
C LEU A 147 -28.20 3.21 6.48
N LEU A 148 -27.15 2.92 7.25
CA LEU A 148 -26.76 3.80 8.36
C LEU A 148 -26.26 5.09 7.74
N ARG A 149 -26.74 6.27 8.17
CA ARG A 149 -26.42 7.56 7.53
C ARG A 149 -25.96 8.63 8.50
N SER A 150 -26.18 8.42 9.80
CA SER A 150 -25.68 9.28 10.85
C SER A 150 -24.69 8.54 11.74
N THR A 151 -23.84 9.28 12.46
CA THR A 151 -22.99 8.70 13.49
C THR A 151 -23.81 8.09 14.63
N PHE A 152 -25.01 8.62 14.92
CA PHE A 152 -25.91 8.07 15.92
C PHE A 152 -26.38 6.64 15.57
N ASP A 153 -26.57 6.35 14.28
CA ASP A 153 -27.01 5.03 13.81
C ASP A 153 -25.94 3.93 14.01
N LEU A 154 -24.70 4.33 14.32
CA LEU A 154 -23.60 3.42 14.64
C LEU A 154 -23.70 2.85 16.06
N SER A 155 -24.57 3.39 16.90
CA SER A 155 -24.77 2.87 18.25
C SER A 155 -25.17 1.39 18.21
N GLU A 156 -24.57 0.63 19.11
CA GLU A 156 -24.71 -0.82 19.27
C GLU A 156 -24.22 -1.65 18.06
N LYS A 157 -23.62 -1.02 17.05
CA LYS A 157 -23.05 -1.75 15.91
C LYS A 157 -21.69 -2.34 16.25
N LYS A 158 -21.43 -3.51 15.66
CA LYS A 158 -20.12 -4.16 15.66
C LYS A 158 -19.32 -3.74 14.44
N ILE A 159 -18.28 -2.95 14.66
CA ILE A 159 -17.46 -2.36 13.59
C ILE A 159 -16.03 -2.88 13.71
N TYR A 160 -15.53 -3.47 12.63
CA TYR A 160 -14.17 -3.99 12.57
C TYR A 160 -13.24 -2.90 12.02
N VAL A 161 -12.04 -2.77 12.57
CA VAL A 161 -11.04 -1.78 12.14
C VAL A 161 -9.65 -2.39 12.17
N GLN A 162 -8.80 -2.01 11.22
CA GLN A 162 -7.42 -2.47 11.18
C GLN A 162 -6.65 -2.01 12.43
N GLU A 163 -5.86 -2.92 13.01
CA GLU A 163 -4.98 -2.65 14.14
C GLU A 163 -3.94 -1.56 13.82
N GLY A 164 -3.60 -0.71 14.80
CA GLY A 164 -2.63 0.39 14.62
C GLY A 164 -3.14 1.61 13.83
N THR A 165 -4.37 1.56 13.31
CA THR A 165 -5.01 2.72 12.65
C THR A 165 -5.63 3.68 13.66
N VAL A 166 -5.96 4.89 13.18
CA VAL A 166 -6.68 5.89 13.98
C VAL A 166 -8.19 5.62 14.09
N PHE A 167 -8.69 4.59 13.41
CA PHE A 167 -10.12 4.34 13.28
C PHE A 167 -10.75 3.93 14.61
N LYS A 168 -10.04 3.12 15.42
CA LYS A 168 -10.49 2.76 16.77
C LYS A 168 -10.68 3.99 17.64
N ASP A 169 -9.63 4.80 17.80
CA ASP A 169 -9.66 6.05 18.58
C ASP A 169 -10.77 6.99 18.11
N GLN A 170 -11.07 7.03 16.81
CA GLN A 170 -12.13 7.86 16.26
C GLN A 170 -13.53 7.34 16.61
N LEU A 171 -13.76 6.03 16.50
CA LEU A 171 -15.04 5.41 16.87
C LEU A 171 -15.31 5.49 18.38
N GLU A 172 -14.28 5.32 19.21
CA GLU A 172 -14.40 5.47 20.67
C GLU A 172 -14.79 6.91 21.03
N LYS A 173 -14.15 7.91 20.42
CA LYS A 173 -14.55 9.32 20.61
C LYS A 173 -15.98 9.60 20.15
N LEU A 174 -16.39 9.04 19.02
CA LEU A 174 -17.77 9.19 18.56
C LEU A 174 -18.76 8.59 19.56
N ALA A 175 -18.48 7.40 20.06
CA ALA A 175 -19.32 6.73 21.05
C ALA A 175 -19.46 7.59 22.32
N ASP A 176 -18.35 8.17 22.80
CA ASP A 176 -18.34 9.09 23.95
C ASP A 176 -19.17 10.36 23.65
N ASP A 177 -18.97 11.00 22.50
CA ASP A 177 -19.66 12.24 22.10
C ASP A 177 -21.19 12.05 21.99
N MET A 178 -21.65 10.86 21.61
CA MET A 178 -23.08 10.54 21.50
C MET A 178 -23.67 9.93 22.78
N ALA A 179 -22.88 9.78 23.85
CA ALA A 179 -23.24 9.02 25.05
C ALA A 179 -23.79 7.60 24.73
N GLY A 180 -23.21 6.97 23.72
CA GLY A 180 -23.60 5.67 23.19
C GLY A 180 -22.50 4.63 23.32
N TYR A 181 -22.66 3.51 22.63
CA TYR A 181 -21.68 2.42 22.63
C TYR A 181 -21.49 1.89 21.22
N ILE A 182 -20.25 1.70 20.79
CA ILE A 182 -19.90 1.05 19.53
C ILE A 182 -19.01 -0.15 19.87
N GLN A 183 -19.36 -1.34 19.39
CA GLN A 183 -18.53 -2.52 19.59
C GLN A 183 -17.39 -2.52 18.56
N VAL A 184 -16.30 -1.82 18.88
CA VAL A 184 -15.12 -1.73 18.02
C VAL A 184 -14.27 -3.00 18.17
N VAL A 185 -13.99 -3.68 17.06
CA VAL A 185 -13.13 -4.87 17.02
C VAL A 185 -11.88 -4.57 16.20
N THR A 186 -10.71 -4.67 16.83
CA THR A 186 -9.42 -4.56 16.12
C THR A 186 -9.11 -5.85 15.38
N ASP A 187 -8.67 -5.73 14.14
CA ASP A 187 -8.40 -6.84 13.25
C ASP A 187 -7.01 -6.70 12.60
N PRO A 188 -6.21 -7.77 12.50
CA PRO A 188 -4.87 -7.72 11.91
C PRO A 188 -4.88 -7.61 10.37
N ARG A 189 -6.03 -7.79 9.72
CA ARG A 189 -6.16 -7.65 8.27
C ARG A 189 -6.02 -6.19 7.82
N GLU A 190 -5.51 -5.99 6.60
CA GLU A 190 -5.47 -4.67 5.96
C GLU A 190 -6.88 -4.10 5.70
N VAL A 191 -7.00 -2.77 5.59
CA VAL A 191 -8.29 -2.09 5.31
C VAL A 191 -9.03 -2.72 4.13
N GLU A 192 -8.36 -2.96 3.00
CA GLU A 192 -8.98 -3.54 1.81
C GLU A 192 -9.48 -4.97 2.02
N GLU A 193 -8.82 -5.75 2.88
CA GLU A 193 -9.30 -7.08 3.25
C GLU A 193 -10.57 -7.00 4.10
N LEU A 194 -10.64 -6.04 5.04
CA LEU A 194 -11.86 -5.76 5.79
C LEU A 194 -13.00 -5.28 4.87
N ILE A 195 -12.69 -4.44 3.88
CA ILE A 195 -13.67 -4.02 2.86
C ILE A 195 -14.19 -5.23 2.08
N ALA A 196 -13.32 -6.17 1.68
CA ALA A 196 -13.72 -7.40 1.01
C ALA A 196 -14.57 -8.31 1.92
N ALA A 197 -14.25 -8.37 3.22
CA ALA A 197 -15.02 -9.10 4.22
C ALA A 197 -16.43 -8.50 4.41
N VAL A 198 -16.57 -7.16 4.37
CA VAL A 198 -17.90 -6.51 4.29
C VAL A 198 -18.61 -6.88 3.00
N ALA A 199 -17.93 -6.81 1.86
CA ALA A 199 -18.55 -7.09 0.56
C ALA A 199 -19.07 -8.53 0.45
N SER A 200 -18.37 -9.50 1.03
CA SER A 200 -18.79 -10.91 1.07
C SER A 200 -19.85 -11.20 2.16
N GLY A 201 -20.03 -10.29 3.11
CA GLY A 201 -20.93 -10.47 4.26
C GLY A 201 -20.32 -11.26 5.41
N GLU A 202 -19.00 -11.47 5.43
CA GLU A 202 -18.27 -12.08 6.55
C GLU A 202 -18.32 -11.18 7.80
N ILE A 203 -18.23 -9.86 7.61
CA ILE A 203 -18.43 -8.84 8.65
C ILE A 203 -19.45 -7.80 8.18
N GLU A 204 -20.09 -7.12 9.11
CA GLU A 204 -21.16 -6.15 8.77
C GLU A 204 -20.60 -4.80 8.34
N TYR A 205 -19.59 -4.30 9.06
CA TYR A 205 -19.08 -2.94 8.93
C TYR A 205 -17.57 -2.86 9.12
N THR A 206 -16.93 -1.99 8.34
CA THR A 206 -15.57 -1.51 8.60
C THR A 206 -15.48 0.00 8.41
N ILE A 207 -14.41 0.62 8.90
CA ILE A 207 -14.04 2.00 8.59
C ILE A 207 -12.88 2.01 7.61
N ALA A 208 -12.90 2.97 6.69
CA ALA A 208 -11.80 3.26 5.78
C ALA A 208 -11.72 4.76 5.49
N ASP A 209 -10.56 5.22 5.01
CA ASP A 209 -10.50 6.56 4.41
C ASP A 209 -11.32 6.59 3.11
N GLU A 210 -12.06 7.68 2.88
CA GLU A 210 -13.02 7.86 1.79
C GLU A 210 -12.42 7.56 0.41
N HIS A 211 -11.17 7.96 0.19
CA HIS A 211 -10.48 7.72 -1.07
C HIS A 211 -10.19 6.24 -1.32
N VAL A 212 -9.90 5.45 -0.27
CA VAL A 212 -9.76 3.98 -0.33
C VAL A 212 -11.12 3.34 -0.53
N ALA A 213 -12.12 3.76 0.25
CA ALA A 213 -13.47 3.23 0.21
C ALA A 213 -14.13 3.40 -1.17
N ILE A 214 -14.02 4.59 -1.77
CA ILE A 214 -14.56 4.88 -3.11
C ILE A 214 -13.89 4.01 -4.18
N VAL A 215 -12.58 3.82 -4.10
CA VAL A 215 -11.85 2.95 -5.04
C VAL A 215 -12.36 1.51 -4.93
N ASN A 216 -12.55 1.01 -3.71
CA ASN A 216 -13.03 -0.36 -3.47
C ASN A 216 -14.54 -0.55 -3.75
N ALA A 217 -15.39 0.46 -3.53
CA ALA A 217 -16.81 0.39 -3.85
C ALA A 217 -17.08 0.24 -5.36
N ARG A 218 -16.12 0.63 -6.21
CA ARG A 218 -16.18 0.30 -7.64
C ARG A 218 -16.05 -1.21 -7.86
N TYR A 219 -15.21 -1.88 -7.07
CA TYR A 219 -14.91 -3.32 -7.18
C TYR A 219 -16.03 -4.19 -6.63
N TYR A 220 -16.65 -3.70 -5.55
CA TYR A 220 -17.77 -4.34 -4.88
C TYR A 220 -19.01 -3.43 -4.99
N PRO A 221 -19.78 -3.52 -6.10
CA PRO A 221 -20.93 -2.64 -6.34
C PRO A 221 -22.03 -2.75 -5.28
N ASN A 222 -22.02 -3.84 -4.51
CA ASN A 222 -22.90 -4.07 -3.38
C ASN A 222 -22.48 -3.33 -2.11
N LEU A 223 -21.38 -2.57 -2.12
CA LEU A 223 -21.00 -1.70 -1.02
C LEU A 223 -21.62 -0.30 -1.15
N ASP A 224 -21.84 0.29 0.01
CA ASP A 224 -22.10 1.70 0.22
C ASP A 224 -20.99 2.27 1.12
N VAL A 225 -20.54 3.49 0.80
CA VAL A 225 -19.43 4.19 1.47
C VAL A 225 -19.78 5.67 1.73
N GLY A 226 -21.08 5.98 1.78
CA GLY A 226 -21.56 7.37 1.83
C GLY A 226 -21.54 7.97 3.24
N THR A 227 -21.47 7.14 4.27
CA THR A 227 -21.68 7.55 5.67
C THR A 227 -20.38 8.00 6.29
N GLN A 228 -20.31 9.31 6.58
CA GLN A 228 -19.11 9.95 7.09
C GLN A 228 -19.03 9.77 8.60
N VAL A 229 -17.86 9.35 9.08
CA VAL A 229 -17.60 9.11 10.52
C VAL A 229 -16.49 10.03 11.07
N SER A 230 -15.97 10.92 10.24
CA SER A 230 -15.05 11.97 10.68
C SER A 230 -15.22 13.25 9.87
N PHE A 231 -14.73 14.35 10.44
CA PHE A 231 -14.40 15.54 9.67
C PHE A 231 -13.24 15.27 8.70
N GLN A 232 -12.97 16.24 7.85
CA GLN A 232 -11.81 16.20 6.97
C GLN A 232 -10.50 16.16 7.77
N GLN A 233 -9.62 15.26 7.37
CA GLN A 233 -8.32 15.00 7.96
C GLN A 233 -7.24 15.09 6.88
N LYS A 234 -6.06 15.49 7.31
CA LYS A 234 -4.88 15.62 6.45
C LYS A 234 -4.13 14.29 6.44
N ILE A 235 -3.71 13.86 5.25
CA ILE A 235 -2.81 12.73 5.06
C ILE A 235 -1.44 13.28 4.66
N GLY A 236 -0.37 12.78 5.25
CA GLY A 236 1.00 13.18 4.94
C GLY A 236 1.98 12.03 5.01
N TRP A 237 3.18 12.25 4.50
CA TRP A 237 4.31 11.36 4.74
C TRP A 237 4.99 11.71 6.06
N ALA A 238 5.78 10.78 6.58
CA ALA A 238 6.50 10.95 7.83
C ALA A 238 7.99 10.67 7.69
N VAL A 239 8.81 11.57 8.25
CA VAL A 239 10.25 11.41 8.42
C VAL A 239 10.59 11.37 9.91
N LYS A 240 11.85 11.05 10.25
CA LYS A 240 12.27 11.02 11.65
C LYS A 240 12.17 12.42 12.24
N LYS A 241 11.80 12.53 13.53
CA LYS A 241 11.45 13.81 14.16
C LYS A 241 12.45 14.97 13.98
N ASN A 242 13.73 14.66 13.91
CA ASN A 242 14.82 15.63 13.78
C ASN A 242 15.34 15.82 12.34
N GLN A 243 14.69 15.22 11.34
CA GLN A 243 15.05 15.35 9.93
C GLN A 243 14.30 16.52 9.26
N THR A 244 14.37 17.71 9.87
CA THR A 244 13.64 18.91 9.40
C THR A 244 14.04 19.28 7.97
N VAL A 245 15.33 19.25 7.63
CA VAL A 245 15.84 19.56 6.29
C VAL A 245 15.24 18.63 5.22
N LEU A 246 15.11 17.32 5.51
CA LEU A 246 14.47 16.38 4.58
C LEU A 246 12.99 16.69 4.42
N ALA A 247 12.27 16.94 5.51
CA ALA A 247 10.86 17.35 5.46
C ALA A 247 10.68 18.64 4.66
N ASP A 248 11.49 19.67 4.91
CA ASP A 248 11.42 20.96 4.23
C ASP A 248 11.72 20.83 2.73
N THR A 249 12.67 19.97 2.37
CA THR A 249 12.98 19.66 0.96
C THR A 249 11.80 18.99 0.26
N ILE A 250 11.18 18.00 0.93
CA ILE A 250 9.98 17.33 0.41
C ILE A 250 8.81 18.32 0.31
N ASN A 251 8.63 19.21 1.28
CA ASN A 251 7.56 20.20 1.29
C ASN A 251 7.73 21.22 0.15
N ALA A 252 8.95 21.70 -0.08
CA ALA A 252 9.26 22.57 -1.21
C ALA A 252 8.93 21.89 -2.55
N TRP A 253 9.26 20.61 -2.69
CA TRP A 253 8.87 19.82 -3.85
C TRP A 253 7.34 19.67 -3.95
N LEU A 254 6.65 19.28 -2.87
CA LEU A 254 5.19 19.11 -2.83
C LEU A 254 4.45 20.38 -3.27
N HIS A 255 4.88 21.56 -2.82
CA HIS A 255 4.31 22.83 -3.25
C HIS A 255 4.39 23.03 -4.78
N SER A 256 5.54 22.73 -5.37
CA SER A 256 5.70 22.81 -6.83
C SER A 256 4.90 21.73 -7.56
N PHE A 257 4.96 20.48 -7.11
CA PHE A 257 4.35 19.32 -7.73
C PHE A 257 2.82 19.41 -7.76
N ASN A 258 2.21 19.82 -6.64
CA ASN A 258 0.76 19.91 -6.48
C ASN A 258 0.09 20.93 -7.42
N SER A 259 0.85 21.94 -7.88
CA SER A 259 0.38 22.91 -8.87
C SER A 259 0.48 22.42 -10.32
N GLY A 260 1.29 21.38 -10.56
CA GLY A 260 1.67 20.88 -11.88
C GLY A 260 0.64 19.97 -12.56
N LEU A 261 0.88 19.67 -13.84
CA LEU A 261 0.07 18.74 -14.62
C LEU A 261 0.18 17.30 -14.08
N MET A 262 1.38 16.88 -13.69
CA MET A 262 1.65 15.51 -13.22
C MET A 262 0.81 15.14 -11.99
N SER A 263 0.69 16.04 -11.00
CA SER A 263 -0.18 15.82 -9.84
C SER A 263 -1.64 15.57 -10.25
N ARG A 264 -2.19 16.38 -11.17
CA ARG A 264 -3.56 16.20 -11.67
C ARG A 264 -3.75 14.88 -12.42
N LEU A 265 -2.76 14.49 -13.23
CA LEU A 265 -2.79 13.21 -13.94
C LEU A 265 -2.77 12.04 -12.97
N LEU A 266 -1.94 12.10 -11.92
CA LEU A 266 -1.81 11.07 -10.91
C LEU A 266 -3.12 10.90 -10.11
N ILE A 267 -3.69 12.01 -9.64
CA ILE A 267 -4.99 12.00 -8.95
C ILE A 267 -6.08 11.42 -9.85
N ASN A 268 -6.12 11.81 -11.13
CA ASN A 268 -7.11 11.28 -12.06
C ASN A 268 -6.94 9.77 -12.26
N LYS A 269 -5.70 9.31 -12.50
CA LYS A 269 -5.35 7.90 -12.73
C LYS A 269 -5.85 6.99 -11.60
N TYR A 270 -5.64 7.39 -10.34
CA TYR A 270 -5.93 6.54 -9.19
C TYR A 270 -7.33 6.75 -8.59
N PHE A 271 -7.85 7.98 -8.56
CA PHE A 271 -9.10 8.28 -7.84
C PHE A 271 -10.30 8.53 -8.75
N LYS A 272 -10.12 8.98 -9.99
CA LYS A 272 -11.25 9.37 -10.88
C LYS A 272 -11.47 8.44 -12.07
N ASN A 273 -10.42 7.82 -12.58
CA ASN A 273 -10.49 7.03 -13.80
C ASN A 273 -11.16 5.66 -13.55
N SER A 274 -12.15 5.30 -14.37
CA SER A 274 -12.80 3.98 -14.35
C SER A 274 -11.85 2.84 -14.79
N ARG A 275 -10.66 3.13 -15.33
CA ARG A 275 -9.63 2.12 -15.61
C ARG A 275 -9.21 1.36 -14.35
N SER A 276 -9.22 1.99 -13.17
CA SER A 276 -8.92 1.30 -11.90
C SER A 276 -9.91 0.16 -11.63
N TRP A 277 -11.17 0.30 -12.04
CA TRP A 277 -12.18 -0.77 -12.00
C TRP A 277 -11.84 -2.00 -12.87
N ARG A 278 -11.14 -1.80 -14.00
CA ARG A 278 -10.70 -2.94 -14.84
C ARG A 278 -9.45 -3.62 -14.30
N ILE A 279 -8.57 -2.83 -13.69
CA ILE A 279 -7.33 -3.30 -13.06
C ILE A 279 -7.66 -4.25 -11.89
N SER A 280 -8.68 -3.91 -11.10
CA SER A 280 -9.09 -4.67 -9.92
C SER A 280 -9.86 -5.97 -10.17
N ARG A 281 -10.60 -6.06 -11.29
CA ARG A 281 -11.24 -7.31 -11.73
C ARG A 281 -10.26 -8.29 -12.35
N SER A 282 -9.03 -7.85 -12.60
CA SER A 282 -7.98 -8.69 -13.16
C SER A 282 -7.46 -9.64 -12.09
N HIS A 283 -7.40 -10.94 -12.37
CA HIS A 283 -6.72 -11.92 -11.51
C HIS A 283 -5.20 -11.71 -11.37
N TYR A 284 -4.66 -10.64 -11.98
CA TYR A 284 -3.25 -10.24 -12.00
C TYR A 284 -2.97 -8.99 -11.15
N ASN A 285 -3.75 -8.72 -10.10
CA ASN A 285 -3.52 -7.58 -9.20
C ASN A 285 -3.20 -8.03 -7.78
N SER A 286 -2.38 -7.26 -7.07
CA SER A 286 -1.88 -7.60 -5.73
C SER A 286 -2.32 -6.62 -4.62
N TYR A 287 -3.56 -6.12 -4.64
CA TYR A 287 -3.99 -5.12 -3.65
C TYR A 287 -3.84 -5.57 -2.19
N SER A 288 -4.07 -6.85 -1.90
CA SER A 288 -3.86 -7.43 -0.57
C SER A 288 -2.42 -7.91 -0.32
N GLY A 289 -1.52 -7.77 -1.30
CA GLY A 289 -0.15 -8.31 -1.24
C GLY A 289 -0.04 -9.83 -1.30
N LYS A 290 -1.16 -10.57 -1.25
CA LYS A 290 -1.18 -12.05 -1.13
C LYS A 290 -1.13 -12.79 -2.46
N GLN A 291 -1.52 -12.13 -3.55
CA GLN A 291 -1.61 -12.71 -4.89
C GLN A 291 -0.96 -11.79 -5.93
N LEU A 292 -0.02 -12.31 -6.73
CA LEU A 292 0.66 -11.62 -7.84
C LEU A 292 0.06 -12.02 -9.19
N SER A 293 -0.36 -13.28 -9.32
CA SER A 293 -0.92 -13.85 -10.54
C SER A 293 -2.02 -14.89 -10.23
N PRO A 294 -2.82 -15.29 -11.24
CA PRO A 294 -3.73 -16.42 -11.12
C PRO A 294 -3.00 -17.76 -10.91
N TYR A 295 -1.69 -17.80 -11.16
CA TYR A 295 -0.88 -19.01 -11.16
C TYR A 295 0.00 -19.15 -9.91
N ASP A 296 -0.13 -18.27 -8.92
CA ASP A 296 0.74 -18.25 -7.74
C ASP A 296 0.83 -19.60 -7.02
N SER A 297 -0.25 -20.37 -6.97
CA SER A 297 -0.24 -21.72 -6.42
C SER A 297 0.66 -22.67 -7.22
N LEU A 298 0.55 -22.63 -8.55
CA LEU A 298 1.38 -23.42 -9.46
C LEU A 298 2.85 -22.98 -9.41
N ILE A 299 3.09 -21.66 -9.35
CA ILE A 299 4.43 -21.08 -9.24
C ILE A 299 5.09 -21.49 -7.91
N LYS A 300 4.36 -21.38 -6.79
CA LYS A 300 4.86 -21.82 -5.47
C LYS A 300 5.21 -23.32 -5.46
N GLN A 301 4.38 -24.16 -6.06
CA GLN A 301 4.68 -25.59 -6.22
C GLN A 301 5.90 -25.84 -7.11
N GLY A 302 6.02 -25.09 -8.21
CA GLY A 302 7.17 -25.14 -9.11
C GLY A 302 8.48 -24.74 -8.42
N ALA A 303 8.49 -23.59 -7.76
CA ALA A 303 9.64 -23.05 -7.05
C ALA A 303 10.09 -23.96 -5.89
N ALA A 304 9.15 -24.58 -5.17
CA ALA A 304 9.47 -25.55 -4.13
C ALA A 304 10.25 -26.76 -4.67
N ARG A 305 10.00 -27.19 -5.92
CA ARG A 305 10.76 -28.26 -6.58
C ARG A 305 12.16 -27.82 -7.03
N LEU A 306 12.37 -26.53 -7.25
CA LEU A 306 13.67 -25.93 -7.56
C LEU A 306 14.46 -25.55 -6.30
N GLY A 307 13.83 -25.55 -5.11
CA GLY A 307 14.42 -24.95 -3.92
C GLY A 307 14.56 -23.42 -3.99
N TRP A 308 13.80 -22.76 -4.87
CA TRP A 308 13.86 -21.31 -5.07
C TRP A 308 12.82 -20.57 -4.22
N ASP A 309 13.08 -19.28 -3.94
CA ASP A 309 12.00 -18.38 -3.52
C ASP A 309 10.97 -18.28 -4.66
N TRP A 310 9.70 -18.51 -4.35
CA TRP A 310 8.64 -18.48 -5.37
C TRP A 310 8.51 -17.15 -6.09
N ARG A 311 8.93 -16.04 -5.45
CA ARG A 311 8.95 -14.71 -6.05
C ARG A 311 10.00 -14.59 -7.16
N LEU A 312 11.10 -15.34 -7.09
CA LEU A 312 12.11 -15.40 -8.14
C LEU A 312 11.56 -16.10 -9.39
N LEU A 313 10.88 -17.24 -9.20
CA LEU A 313 10.21 -17.92 -10.32
C LEU A 313 9.07 -17.08 -10.89
N ALA A 314 8.32 -16.39 -10.03
CA ALA A 314 7.28 -15.45 -10.47
C ALA A 314 7.86 -14.29 -11.30
N SER A 315 9.00 -13.71 -10.88
CA SER A 315 9.66 -12.63 -11.64
C SER A 315 10.18 -13.11 -12.99
N LEU A 316 10.68 -14.34 -13.08
CA LEU A 316 11.07 -14.94 -14.35
C LEU A 316 9.86 -15.07 -15.29
N ILE A 317 8.77 -15.70 -14.82
CA ILE A 317 7.53 -15.86 -15.61
C ILE A 317 6.99 -14.49 -16.05
N TYR A 318 7.09 -13.49 -15.18
CA TYR A 318 6.70 -12.13 -15.52
C TYR A 318 7.56 -11.55 -16.65
N GLN A 319 8.88 -11.66 -16.54
CA GLN A 319 9.82 -11.19 -17.58
C GLN A 319 9.58 -11.87 -18.93
N GLU A 320 9.20 -13.14 -18.91
CA GLU A 320 8.99 -13.93 -20.12
C GLU A 320 7.65 -13.62 -20.80
N SER A 321 6.56 -13.47 -20.03
CA SER A 321 5.21 -13.44 -20.62
C SER A 321 4.26 -12.42 -20.04
N GLU A 322 4.66 -11.64 -19.03
CA GLU A 322 3.77 -10.84 -18.19
C GLU A 322 2.61 -11.67 -17.60
N PHE A 323 2.86 -12.94 -17.28
CA PHE A 323 1.86 -13.94 -16.88
C PHE A 323 0.76 -14.21 -17.94
N LYS A 324 1.02 -13.99 -19.23
CA LYS A 324 0.06 -14.29 -20.29
C LYS A 324 0.39 -15.67 -20.92
N PRO A 325 -0.49 -16.67 -20.77
CA PRO A 325 -0.18 -18.05 -21.19
C PRO A 325 -0.20 -18.27 -22.71
N GLU A 326 -0.66 -17.28 -23.47
CA GLU A 326 -0.79 -17.35 -24.93
C GLU A 326 0.29 -16.53 -25.67
N VAL A 327 1.29 -15.99 -24.95
CA VAL A 327 2.34 -15.17 -25.59
C VAL A 327 3.22 -16.06 -26.45
N LYS A 328 3.38 -15.64 -27.70
CA LYS A 328 4.34 -16.22 -28.65
C LYS A 328 5.36 -15.15 -29.04
N SER A 329 6.65 -15.41 -28.79
CA SER A 329 7.72 -14.52 -29.23
C SER A 329 7.92 -14.58 -30.74
N TRP A 330 8.60 -13.58 -31.28
CA TRP A 330 9.00 -13.57 -32.70
C TRP A 330 9.91 -14.76 -33.06
N ALA A 331 10.71 -15.24 -32.09
CA ALA A 331 11.59 -16.40 -32.23
C ALA A 331 10.85 -17.75 -32.06
N GLY A 332 9.56 -17.71 -31.73
CA GLY A 332 8.70 -18.89 -31.60
C GLY A 332 8.61 -19.49 -30.20
N ALA A 333 9.20 -18.85 -29.19
CA ALA A 333 8.98 -19.22 -27.79
C ALA A 333 7.50 -19.06 -27.42
N PHE A 334 6.97 -19.95 -26.57
CA PHE A 334 5.54 -19.95 -26.24
C PHE A 334 5.28 -20.13 -24.74
N GLY A 335 4.22 -19.48 -24.27
CA GLY A 335 3.64 -19.70 -22.96
C GLY A 335 4.25 -18.88 -21.83
N LEU A 336 3.83 -19.18 -20.60
CA LEU A 336 4.17 -18.44 -19.39
C LEU A 336 5.67 -18.31 -19.14
N MET A 337 6.44 -19.35 -19.47
CA MET A 337 7.89 -19.41 -19.28
C MET A 337 8.67 -19.27 -20.60
N GLN A 338 7.99 -18.85 -21.69
CA GLN A 338 8.57 -18.69 -23.03
C GLN A 338 9.53 -19.83 -23.42
N LEU A 339 9.02 -21.06 -23.41
CA LEU A 339 9.81 -22.23 -23.80
C LEU A 339 9.92 -22.28 -25.33
N MET A 340 11.13 -22.56 -25.82
CA MET A 340 11.37 -22.75 -27.26
C MET A 340 10.70 -24.03 -27.78
N PRO A 341 10.35 -24.12 -29.08
CA PRO A 341 9.64 -25.26 -29.65
C PRO A 341 10.29 -26.62 -29.36
N ALA A 342 11.61 -26.73 -29.44
CA ALA A 342 12.34 -27.98 -29.14
C ALA A 342 12.19 -28.41 -27.68
N VAL A 343 12.11 -27.46 -26.75
CA VAL A 343 11.88 -27.74 -25.33
C VAL A 343 10.44 -28.17 -25.12
N LEU A 344 9.47 -27.47 -25.73
CA LEU A 344 8.05 -27.85 -25.66
C LEU A 344 7.85 -29.28 -26.18
N GLU A 345 8.43 -29.63 -27.32
CA GLU A 345 8.38 -30.97 -27.90
C GLU A 345 9.00 -32.03 -26.97
N ALA A 346 10.17 -31.74 -26.39
CA ALA A 346 10.83 -32.65 -25.44
C ALA A 346 10.00 -32.95 -24.19
N TYR A 347 9.09 -32.05 -23.81
CA TYR A 347 8.14 -32.22 -22.70
C TYR A 347 6.72 -32.56 -23.15
N GLY A 348 6.50 -32.84 -24.44
CA GLY A 348 5.19 -33.23 -24.99
C GLY A 348 4.14 -32.12 -24.96
N LEU A 349 4.57 -30.86 -25.10
CA LEU A 349 3.73 -29.68 -25.09
C LEU A 349 3.61 -29.03 -26.47
N ASP A 350 2.46 -28.40 -26.71
CA ASP A 350 2.20 -27.56 -27.88
C ASP A 350 1.44 -26.29 -27.49
N SER A 351 0.89 -25.56 -28.46
CA SER A 351 0.12 -24.33 -28.23
C SER A 351 -1.19 -24.52 -27.48
N THR A 352 -1.61 -25.76 -27.19
CA THR A 352 -2.80 -26.08 -26.38
C THR A 352 -2.46 -26.38 -24.92
N ALA A 353 -1.18 -26.32 -24.55
CA ALA A 353 -0.71 -26.61 -23.21
C ALA A 353 -1.34 -25.68 -22.17
N THR A 354 -1.91 -26.27 -21.12
CA THR A 354 -2.49 -25.51 -20.00
C THR A 354 -1.40 -24.74 -19.23
N PRO A 355 -1.74 -23.65 -18.51
CA PRO A 355 -0.79 -22.93 -17.65
C PRO A 355 0.00 -23.83 -16.69
N ALA A 356 -0.65 -24.85 -16.12
CA ALA A 356 0.00 -25.82 -15.24
C ALA A 356 1.06 -26.65 -15.98
N MET A 357 0.76 -27.08 -17.21
CA MET A 357 1.70 -27.82 -18.05
C MET A 357 2.88 -26.93 -18.47
N GLN A 358 2.61 -25.68 -18.86
CA GLN A 358 3.66 -24.71 -19.24
C GLN A 358 4.64 -24.45 -18.09
N ILE A 359 4.13 -24.21 -16.87
CA ILE A 359 4.97 -24.01 -15.69
C ILE A 359 5.72 -25.30 -15.32
N ASP A 360 5.06 -26.47 -15.39
CA ASP A 360 5.72 -27.74 -15.08
C ASP A 360 6.92 -28.02 -15.99
N ALA A 361 6.76 -27.84 -17.30
CA ALA A 361 7.86 -28.04 -18.24
C ALA A 361 8.99 -27.02 -18.04
N GLY A 362 8.66 -25.75 -17.78
CA GLY A 362 9.70 -24.75 -17.54
C GLY A 362 10.46 -24.99 -16.23
N VAL A 363 9.78 -25.46 -15.19
CA VAL A 363 10.43 -25.88 -13.93
C VAL A 363 11.35 -27.08 -14.16
N ARG A 364 10.91 -28.11 -14.90
CA ARG A 364 11.78 -29.25 -15.24
C ARG A 364 12.97 -28.83 -16.07
N TYR A 365 12.76 -27.92 -17.02
CA TYR A 365 13.82 -27.38 -17.85
C TYR A 365 14.85 -26.61 -17.03
N LEU A 366 14.43 -25.70 -16.15
CA LEU A 366 15.32 -24.98 -15.23
C LEU A 366 16.12 -25.94 -14.33
N SER A 367 15.47 -26.96 -13.76
CA SER A 367 16.15 -27.98 -12.95
C SER A 367 17.18 -28.76 -13.77
N SER A 368 16.90 -29.01 -15.06
CA SER A 368 17.87 -29.66 -15.96
C SER A 368 19.08 -28.78 -16.26
N MET A 369 18.88 -27.46 -16.38
CA MET A 369 19.95 -26.49 -16.59
C MET A 369 20.82 -26.33 -15.33
N GLU A 370 20.21 -26.27 -14.15
CA GLU A 370 20.92 -26.17 -12.87
C GLU A 370 21.87 -27.35 -12.65
N LYS A 371 21.46 -28.57 -13.04
CA LYS A 371 22.32 -29.76 -13.00
C LYS A 371 23.51 -29.73 -13.97
N GLN A 372 23.44 -28.89 -15.00
CA GLN A 372 24.53 -28.72 -15.96
C GLN A 372 25.53 -27.64 -15.51
N LEU A 373 25.17 -26.80 -14.54
CA LEU A 373 26.10 -25.82 -13.99
C LEU A 373 27.19 -26.55 -13.20
N PRO A 374 28.46 -26.15 -13.37
CA PRO A 374 29.53 -26.65 -12.53
C PRO A 374 29.29 -26.23 -11.07
N PRO A 375 29.81 -27.00 -10.09
CA PRO A 375 29.63 -26.69 -8.68
C PRO A 375 30.27 -25.35 -8.28
N GLU A 376 31.26 -24.89 -9.04
CA GLU A 376 31.88 -23.59 -8.91
C GLU A 376 31.96 -22.93 -10.29
N ILE A 377 31.55 -21.67 -10.36
CA ILE A 377 31.77 -20.79 -11.50
C ILE A 377 32.88 -19.86 -11.05
N THR A 378 34.10 -20.06 -11.57
CA THR A 378 35.21 -19.13 -11.33
C THR A 378 34.97 -17.85 -12.12
N ASP A 379 35.09 -16.70 -11.44
CA ASP A 379 34.98 -15.36 -12.04
C ASP A 379 35.91 -15.15 -13.26
#